data_AF-A0A971S7E8-F1
#
_entry.id   AF-A0A971S7E8-F1
#
_cell.length_a   1.000
_cell.length_b   1.000
_cell.length_c   1.000
_cell.angle_alpha   90.00
_cell.angle_beta   90.00
_cell.angle_gamma   90.00
#
_symmetry.space_group_name_H-M   'P 1'
#
loop_
_entity.id
_entity.type
_entity.pdbx_description
1 polymer ?
#
loop_
_entity_poly.entity_id
_entity_poly.type
_entity_poly.pdbx_seq_one_letter_code
_entity_poly.pdbx_strand_id
1 'polypeptide(L)'
;MTSFFGNLLGGLLKLVFDIISNIGTESEFFSYYGLAIVLTTIIFRLILLPIGIQQSRSTRKMQELQPKIQEIQKKYKNDPQTQQAKMMQLYKENNYNPASSCIILLIQFPILLAFFSVLRDPVRFVFKDPSVYEAINKGFLWLPNLEQPDPYIWGLPLIAALTTFLQSKVMSLNVESNPQTESTQRMM
;
A
#
# COMPACT_ATOMS: atom_id res chain seq x y z
N MET A 1 -13.73 -8.36 11.68
CA MET A 1 -13.15 -7.17 11.02
C MET A 1 -13.13 -7.29 9.50
N THR A 2 -12.71 -8.41 8.92
CA THR A 2 -12.69 -8.62 7.45
C THR A 2 -14.06 -8.52 6.78
N SER A 3 -15.14 -8.93 7.46
CA SER A 3 -16.52 -8.82 6.94
C SER A 3 -17.01 -7.38 6.80
N PHE A 4 -16.64 -6.48 7.73
CA PHE A 4 -17.01 -5.07 7.66
C PHE A 4 -16.34 -4.37 6.47
N PHE A 5 -15.00 -4.49 6.40
CA PHE A 5 -14.25 -3.93 5.30
C PHE A 5 -14.61 -4.60 3.97
N GLY A 6 -14.90 -5.91 3.96
CA GLY A 6 -15.33 -6.62 2.76
C GLY A 6 -16.70 -6.17 2.24
N ASN A 7 -17.67 -5.94 3.13
CA ASN A 7 -18.97 -5.40 2.73
C ASN A 7 -18.88 -3.95 2.27
N LEU A 8 -18.07 -3.12 2.94
CA LEU A 8 -17.83 -1.73 2.56
C LEU A 8 -17.16 -1.65 1.18
N LEU A 9 -16.10 -2.43 0.99
CA LEU A 9 -15.34 -2.48 -0.25
C LEU A 9 -16.18 -3.07 -1.40
N GLY A 10 -16.90 -4.16 -1.15
CA GLY A 10 -17.76 -4.80 -2.13
C GLY A 10 -18.93 -3.91 -2.55
N GLY A 11 -19.52 -3.17 -1.62
CA GLY A 11 -20.52 -2.15 -1.93
C GLY A 11 -19.97 -1.00 -2.79
N LEU A 12 -18.75 -0.53 -2.49
CA LEU A 12 -18.10 0.51 -3.30
C LEU A 12 -17.77 -0.02 -4.70
N LEU A 13 -17.23 -1.24 -4.79
CA LEU A 13 -16.91 -1.87 -6.07
C LEU A 13 -18.17 -2.06 -6.91
N LYS A 14 -19.28 -2.50 -6.30
CA LYS A 14 -20.58 -2.58 -6.97
C LYS A 14 -21.04 -1.21 -7.48
N LEU A 15 -20.97 -0.18 -6.65
CA LEU A 15 -21.34 1.19 -7.05
C LEU A 15 -20.52 1.65 -8.27
N VAL A 16 -19.20 1.47 -8.21
CA VAL A 16 -18.30 1.81 -9.31
C VAL A 16 -18.63 0.99 -10.56
N PHE A 17 -18.89 -0.30 -10.42
CA PHE A 17 -19.31 -1.17 -11.52
C PHE A 17 -20.63 -0.72 -12.14
N ASP A 18 -21.65 -0.43 -11.33
CA ASP A 18 -22.97 0.02 -11.78
C ASP A 18 -22.83 1.34 -12.56
N ILE A 19 -21.99 2.27 -12.09
CA ILE A 19 -21.67 3.51 -12.83
C ILE A 19 -21.04 3.20 -14.18
N ILE A 20 -20.01 2.35 -14.23
CA ILE A 20 -19.31 2.02 -15.48
C ILE A 20 -20.23 1.31 -16.47
N SER A 21 -21.03 0.36 -16.00
CA SER A 21 -21.97 -0.40 -16.82
C SER A 21 -23.06 0.47 -17.45
N ASN A 22 -23.39 1.62 -16.85
CA ASN A 22 -24.34 2.59 -17.38
C ASN A 22 -23.74 3.55 -18.42
N ILE A 23 -22.40 3.62 -18.56
CA ILE A 23 -21.71 4.62 -19.38
C ILE A 23 -21.42 4.13 -20.82
N GLY A 24 -21.47 2.82 -21.13
CA GLY A 24 -21.24 2.37 -22.50
C GLY A 24 -21.35 0.86 -22.77
N THR A 25 -20.76 0.42 -23.90
CA THR A 25 -20.67 -0.98 -24.36
C THR A 25 -19.34 -1.63 -23.99
N GLU A 26 -19.38 -2.86 -23.47
CA GLU A 26 -18.19 -3.57 -23.01
C GLU A 26 -17.26 -3.91 -24.19
N SER A 27 -15.98 -3.54 -24.07
CA SER A 27 -14.97 -3.86 -25.09
C SER A 27 -14.41 -5.27 -24.87
N GLU A 28 -14.04 -5.98 -25.93
CA GLU A 28 -13.47 -7.34 -25.86
C GLU A 28 -12.20 -7.45 -25.01
N PHE A 29 -11.44 -6.36 -24.85
CA PHE A 29 -10.16 -6.34 -24.14
C PHE A 29 -10.24 -5.84 -22.69
N PHE A 30 -11.32 -5.14 -22.33
CA PHE A 30 -11.49 -4.56 -21.00
C PHE A 30 -12.85 -4.95 -20.40
N SER A 31 -12.83 -5.93 -19.50
CA SER A 31 -13.98 -6.21 -18.63
C SER A 31 -14.30 -5.02 -17.73
N TYR A 32 -15.59 -4.69 -17.62
CA TYR A 32 -16.07 -3.66 -16.69
C TYR A 32 -15.77 -3.97 -15.23
N TYR A 33 -15.68 -5.25 -14.89
CA TYR A 33 -15.30 -5.65 -13.54
C TYR A 33 -13.82 -5.38 -13.25
N GLY A 34 -12.93 -5.62 -14.22
CA GLY A 34 -11.52 -5.25 -14.11
C GLY A 34 -11.34 -3.72 -13.98
N LEU A 35 -12.07 -2.94 -14.78
CA LEU A 35 -12.07 -1.48 -14.65
C LEU A 35 -12.62 -1.00 -13.31
N ALA A 36 -13.67 -1.65 -12.80
CA ALA A 36 -14.23 -1.32 -11.49
C ALA A 36 -13.23 -1.55 -10.35
N ILE A 37 -12.43 -2.62 -10.42
CA ILE A 37 -11.35 -2.88 -9.44
C ILE A 37 -10.29 -1.78 -9.50
N VAL A 38 -9.84 -1.40 -10.70
CA VAL A 38 -8.82 -0.34 -10.88
C VAL A 38 -9.33 1.00 -10.34
N LEU A 39 -10.55 1.40 -10.71
CA LEU A 39 -11.15 2.66 -10.25
C LEU A 39 -11.41 2.67 -8.75
N THR A 40 -11.91 1.56 -8.20
CA THR A 40 -12.05 1.38 -6.74
C THR A 40 -10.69 1.60 -6.06
N THR A 41 -9.62 1.01 -6.59
CA THR A 41 -8.26 1.17 -6.05
C THR A 41 -7.79 2.62 -6.08
N ILE A 42 -8.07 3.37 -7.17
CA ILE A 42 -7.74 4.79 -7.28
C ILE A 42 -8.50 5.62 -6.23
N ILE A 43 -9.79 5.37 -6.04
CA ILE A 43 -10.61 6.05 -5.03
C ILE A 43 -10.04 5.81 -3.64
N PHE A 44 -9.72 4.57 -3.29
CA PHE A 44 -9.06 4.25 -2.02
C PHE A 44 -7.71 4.94 -1.88
N ARG A 45 -6.91 5.01 -2.94
CA ARG A 45 -5.61 5.69 -2.92
C ARG A 45 -5.75 7.20 -2.70
N LEU A 46 -6.79 7.83 -3.22
CA LEU A 46 -7.11 9.24 -2.98
C LEU A 46 -7.56 9.48 -1.53
N ILE A 47 -8.37 8.57 -0.96
CA ILE A 47 -8.80 8.65 0.45
C ILE A 47 -7.61 8.46 1.41
N LEU A 48 -6.67 7.57 1.08
CA LEU A 48 -5.48 7.28 1.87
C LEU A 48 -4.34 8.29 1.65
N LEU A 49 -4.40 9.10 0.59
CA LEU A 49 -3.41 10.12 0.26
C LEU A 49 -3.06 11.07 1.42
N PRO A 50 -4.02 11.67 2.17
CA PRO A 50 -3.68 12.53 3.32
C PRO A 50 -2.89 11.81 4.41
N ILE A 51 -3.18 10.52 4.63
CA ILE A 51 -2.44 9.69 5.60
C ILE A 51 -1.01 9.45 5.10
N GLY A 52 -0.86 9.15 3.81
CA GLY A 52 0.46 8.99 3.16
C GLY A 52 1.34 10.24 3.25
N ILE A 53 0.75 11.44 3.11
CA ILE A 53 1.48 12.70 3.28
C ILE A 53 2.01 12.85 4.72
N GLN A 54 1.19 12.54 5.73
CA GLN A 54 1.62 12.63 7.13
C GLN A 54 2.81 11.70 7.42
N GLN A 55 2.81 10.51 6.84
CA GLN A 55 3.90 9.56 7.00
C GLN A 55 5.18 10.00 6.29
N SER A 56 5.07 10.57 5.09
CA SER A 56 6.22 11.17 4.39
C SER A 56 6.87 12.28 5.23
N ARG A 57 6.06 13.12 5.91
CA ARG A 57 6.57 14.14 6.86
C ARG A 57 7.28 13.52 8.05
N SER A 58 6.76 12.42 8.61
CA SER A 58 7.42 11.67 9.69
C SER A 58 8.78 11.13 9.24
N THR A 59 8.86 10.53 8.06
CA THR A 59 10.11 9.98 7.51
C THR A 59 11.17 11.06 7.32
N ARG A 60 10.79 12.26 6.86
CA ARG A 60 11.71 13.41 6.78
C ARG A 60 12.27 13.83 8.14
N LYS A 61 11.42 13.94 9.17
CA LYS A 61 11.90 14.25 10.54
C LYS A 61 12.87 13.19 11.07
N MET A 62 12.66 11.92 10.74
CA MET A 62 13.61 10.87 11.11
C MET A 62 14.99 11.06 10.47
N GLN A 63 15.03 11.51 9.22
CA GLN A 63 16.27 11.82 8.51
C GLN A 63 17.02 13.00 9.14
N GLU A 64 16.29 14.01 9.63
CA GLU A 64 16.90 15.12 10.38
C GLU A 64 17.49 14.67 11.72
N LEU A 65 16.90 13.64 12.35
CA LEU A 65 17.37 13.09 13.63
C LEU A 65 18.47 12.05 13.51
N GLN A 66 18.64 11.40 12.35
CA GLN A 66 19.70 10.44 12.04
C GLN A 66 21.09 10.83 12.58
N PRO A 67 21.65 12.04 12.35
CA PRO A 67 22.97 12.39 12.86
C PRO A 67 23.07 12.31 14.38
N LYS A 68 22.07 12.84 15.10
CA LYS A 68 22.01 12.79 16.57
C LYS A 68 21.84 11.36 17.09
N ILE A 69 21.06 10.54 16.38
CA ILE A 69 20.90 9.11 16.70
C ILE A 69 22.25 8.41 16.60
N GLN A 70 23.03 8.67 15.54
CA GLN A 70 24.35 8.07 15.35
C GLN A 70 25.37 8.53 16.38
N GLU A 71 25.36 9.80 16.78
CA GLU A 71 26.22 10.30 17.85
C GLU A 71 25.93 9.57 19.17
N ILE A 72 24.66 9.36 19.52
CA ILE A 72 24.26 8.59 20.71
C ILE A 72 24.72 7.13 20.58
N GLN A 73 24.52 6.50 19.42
CA GLN A 73 24.95 5.12 19.17
C GLN A 73 26.47 4.95 19.28
N LYS A 74 27.26 5.91 18.75
CA LYS A 74 28.72 5.90 18.85
C LYS A 74 29.20 6.13 20.29
N LYS A 75 28.60 7.10 20.99
CA LYS A 75 28.99 7.49 22.35
C LYS A 75 28.66 6.43 23.39
N TYR A 76 27.55 5.70 23.23
CA TYR A 76 27.05 4.72 24.19
C TYR A 76 27.08 3.27 23.66
N LYS A 77 27.97 2.97 22.70
CA LYS A 77 28.09 1.63 22.08
C LYS A 77 28.24 0.49 23.09
N ASN A 78 28.90 0.75 24.22
CA ASN A 78 29.17 -0.24 25.27
C ASN A 78 28.10 -0.28 26.37
N ASP A 79 27.09 0.61 26.32
CA ASP A 79 26.01 0.69 27.30
C ASP A 79 24.64 0.83 26.60
N PRO A 80 24.02 -0.31 26.22
CA PRO A 80 22.76 -0.32 25.50
C PRO A 80 21.58 0.22 26.31
N GLN A 81 21.63 0.17 27.65
CA GLN A 81 20.56 0.74 28.49
C GLN A 81 20.56 2.27 28.42
N THR A 82 21.73 2.89 28.63
CA THR A 82 21.86 4.35 28.53
C THR A 82 21.62 4.83 27.11
N GLN A 83 22.05 4.05 26.11
CA GLN A 83 21.76 4.33 24.70
C GLN A 83 20.26 4.41 24.42
N GLN A 84 19.46 3.42 24.84
CA GLN A 84 18.01 3.43 24.62
C GLN A 84 17.34 4.61 25.35
N ALA A 85 17.73 4.90 26.59
CA ALA A 85 17.19 6.01 27.35
C ALA A 85 17.45 7.37 26.65
N LYS A 86 18.68 7.58 26.16
CA LYS A 86 19.06 8.81 25.45
C LYS A 86 18.39 8.92 24.08
N MET A 87 18.24 7.82 23.35
CA MET A 87 17.46 7.80 22.11
C MET A 87 15.99 8.16 22.35
N MET A 88 15.36 7.60 23.38
CA MET A 88 13.98 7.92 23.73
C MET A 88 13.83 9.39 24.16
N GLN A 89 14.80 9.92 24.91
CA GLN A 89 14.84 11.32 25.29
C GLN A 89 14.93 12.22 24.05
N LEU A 90 15.81 11.90 23.10
CA LEU A 90 15.94 12.62 21.82
C LEU A 90 14.63 12.61 21.03
N TYR A 91 13.95 11.46 20.93
CA TYR A 91 12.65 11.37 20.25
C TYR A 91 11.58 12.24 20.92
N LYS A 92 11.54 12.27 22.26
CA LYS A 92 10.60 13.13 23.02
C LYS A 92 10.89 14.61 22.81
N GLU A 93 12.14 15.03 22.91
CA GLU A 93 12.56 16.43 22.72
C GLU A 93 12.20 16.97 21.32
N ASN A 94 12.25 16.10 20.31
CA ASN A 94 11.96 16.46 18.92
C ASN A 94 10.51 16.14 18.48
N ASN A 95 9.63 15.78 19.43
CA ASN A 95 8.23 15.40 19.18
C ASN A 95 8.08 14.37 18.04
N TYR A 96 8.99 13.40 18.01
CA TYR A 96 9.03 12.35 17.01
C TYR A 96 8.57 11.03 17.61
N ASN A 97 7.60 10.37 16.97
CA ASN A 97 7.15 9.05 17.37
C ASN A 97 7.64 7.99 16.37
N PRO A 98 8.56 7.10 16.76
CA PRO A 98 9.10 6.06 15.87
C PRO A 98 8.05 5.03 15.42
N ALA A 99 6.94 4.86 16.17
CA ALA A 99 5.84 3.98 15.77
C ALA A 99 4.98 4.55 14.63
N SER A 100 5.13 5.84 14.29
CA SER A 100 4.39 6.44 13.17
C SER A 100 4.75 5.82 11.81
N SER A 101 5.97 5.27 11.69
CA SER A 101 6.48 4.68 10.45
C SER A 101 5.93 3.27 10.19
N CYS A 102 5.62 2.47 11.23
CA CYS A 102 5.02 1.15 11.07
C CYS A 102 3.49 1.20 10.94
N ILE A 103 2.88 2.37 11.18
CA ILE A 103 1.43 2.58 11.11
C ILE A 103 0.88 2.38 9.69
N ILE A 104 1.67 2.63 8.63
CA ILE A 104 1.26 2.25 7.26
C ILE A 104 0.96 0.77 7.21
N LEU A 105 1.96 -0.04 7.59
CA LEU A 105 1.95 -1.47 7.37
C LEU A 105 0.81 -2.12 8.16
N LEU A 106 0.57 -1.61 9.37
CA LEU A 106 -0.49 -2.08 10.23
C LEU A 106 -1.89 -1.76 9.68
N ILE A 107 -2.08 -0.62 9.01
CA ILE A 107 -3.35 -0.27 8.34
C ILE A 107 -3.47 -0.97 6.98
N GLN A 108 -2.36 -1.12 6.26
CA GLN A 108 -2.31 -1.70 4.93
C GLN A 108 -2.64 -3.19 4.93
N PHE A 109 -2.22 -3.92 5.97
CA PHE A 109 -2.42 -5.37 6.05
C PHE A 109 -3.91 -5.77 6.15
N PRO A 110 -4.75 -5.18 7.03
CA PRO A 110 -6.19 -5.39 7.04
C PRO A 110 -6.88 -5.02 5.72
N ILE A 111 -6.46 -3.92 5.07
CA ILE A 111 -7.02 -3.49 3.79
C ILE A 111 -6.73 -4.53 2.70
N LEU A 112 -5.50 -5.04 2.64
CA LEU A 112 -5.12 -6.08 1.69
C LEU A 112 -5.95 -7.36 1.90
N LEU A 113 -6.14 -7.79 3.15
CA LEU A 113 -6.98 -8.95 3.47
C LEU A 113 -8.46 -8.73 3.09
N ALA A 114 -8.96 -7.50 3.23
CA ALA A 114 -10.31 -7.15 2.81
C ALA A 114 -10.46 -7.22 1.29
N PHE A 115 -9.54 -6.61 0.53
CA PHE A 115 -9.50 -6.73 -0.93
C PHE A 115 -9.40 -8.19 -1.38
N PHE A 116 -8.49 -8.97 -0.78
CA PHE A 116 -8.35 -10.39 -1.09
C PHE A 116 -9.65 -11.17 -0.83
N SER A 117 -10.34 -10.90 0.29
CA SER A 117 -11.60 -11.56 0.62
C SER A 117 -12.72 -11.20 -0.38
N VAL A 118 -12.78 -9.95 -0.83
CA VAL A 118 -13.78 -9.49 -1.81
C VAL A 118 -13.51 -10.04 -3.19
N LEU A 119 -12.25 -10.10 -3.61
CA LEU A 119 -11.86 -10.65 -4.92
C LEU A 119 -11.99 -12.17 -4.98
N ARG A 120 -11.79 -12.87 -3.86
CA ARG A 120 -11.94 -14.33 -3.77
C ARG A 120 -13.41 -14.76 -3.77
N ASP A 121 -14.27 -14.01 -3.08
CA ASP A 121 -15.70 -14.34 -2.96
C ASP A 121 -16.58 -13.16 -3.45
N PRO A 122 -16.48 -12.73 -4.72
CA PRO A 122 -17.15 -11.52 -5.21
C PRO A 122 -18.67 -11.67 -5.27
N VAL A 123 -19.17 -12.90 -5.45
CA VAL A 123 -20.59 -13.21 -5.34
C VAL A 123 -21.13 -12.88 -3.95
N ARG A 124 -20.34 -13.09 -2.89
CA ARG A 124 -20.75 -12.82 -1.51
C ARG A 124 -20.73 -11.34 -1.15
N PHE A 125 -19.73 -10.60 -1.64
CA PHE A 125 -19.47 -9.24 -1.19
C PHE A 125 -19.91 -8.15 -2.18
N VAL A 126 -19.91 -8.43 -3.48
CA VAL A 126 -20.19 -7.45 -4.54
C VAL A 126 -21.57 -7.69 -5.12
N PHE A 127 -21.79 -8.80 -5.80
CA PHE A 127 -22.96 -8.97 -6.66
C PHE A 127 -24.17 -9.58 -5.94
N LYS A 128 -23.96 -10.34 -4.85
CA LYS A 128 -24.98 -11.07 -4.07
C LYS A 128 -25.83 -12.10 -4.85
N ASP A 129 -25.72 -12.10 -6.18
CA ASP A 129 -26.34 -13.02 -7.11
C ASP A 129 -25.29 -13.71 -8.00
N PRO A 130 -25.23 -15.06 -8.03
CA PRO A 130 -24.24 -15.81 -8.80
C PRO A 130 -24.35 -15.62 -10.33
N SER A 131 -25.58 -15.53 -10.84
CA SER A 131 -25.85 -15.43 -12.29
C SER A 131 -25.35 -14.11 -12.90
N VAL A 132 -25.35 -13.04 -12.12
CA VAL A 132 -24.85 -11.73 -12.52
C VAL A 132 -23.32 -11.79 -12.63
N TYR A 133 -22.65 -12.47 -11.70
CA TYR A 133 -21.20 -12.59 -11.69
C TYR A 133 -20.64 -13.37 -12.89
N GLU A 134 -21.24 -14.51 -13.25
CA GLU A 134 -20.79 -15.32 -14.40
C GLU A 134 -20.85 -14.56 -15.73
N ALA A 135 -21.85 -13.68 -15.89
CA ALA A 135 -21.98 -12.84 -17.09
C ALA A 135 -20.92 -11.73 -17.19
N ILE A 136 -20.31 -11.37 -16.05
CA ILE A 136 -19.42 -10.21 -15.88
C ILE A 136 -17.95 -10.64 -15.72
N ASN A 137 -17.70 -11.88 -15.29
CA ASN A 137 -16.36 -12.45 -15.12
C ASN A 137 -15.74 -12.77 -16.48
N LYS A 138 -15.41 -11.71 -17.22
CA LYS A 138 -14.70 -11.76 -18.50
C LYS A 138 -13.22 -11.42 -18.31
N GLY A 139 -12.43 -11.79 -19.31
CA GLY A 139 -11.01 -11.51 -19.34
C GLY A 139 -10.68 -10.01 -19.25
N PHE A 140 -9.54 -9.70 -18.66
CA PHE A 140 -9.03 -8.33 -18.53
C PHE A 140 -7.60 -8.28 -19.04
N LEU A 141 -7.36 -7.49 -20.09
CA LEU A 141 -6.08 -7.41 -20.82
C LEU A 141 -5.64 -8.79 -21.36
N TRP A 142 -4.72 -9.47 -20.68
CA TRP A 142 -4.20 -10.79 -21.03
C TRP A 142 -4.73 -11.91 -20.12
N LEU A 143 -5.52 -11.56 -19.10
CA LEU A 143 -6.06 -12.53 -18.14
C LEU A 143 -7.35 -13.12 -18.68
N PRO A 144 -7.50 -14.45 -18.71
CA PRO A 144 -8.75 -15.08 -19.14
C PRO A 144 -9.88 -14.89 -18.12
N ASN A 145 -9.57 -14.90 -16.82
CA ASN A 145 -10.50 -14.67 -15.71
C ASN A 145 -9.80 -13.96 -14.57
N LEU A 146 -10.52 -13.14 -13.80
CA LEU A 146 -9.97 -12.36 -12.67
C LEU A 146 -9.96 -13.12 -11.33
N GLU A 147 -10.64 -14.28 -11.27
CA GLU A 147 -10.71 -15.13 -10.07
C GLU A 147 -9.52 -16.08 -9.94
N GLN A 148 -8.94 -16.46 -11.08
CA GLN A 148 -7.83 -17.41 -11.12
C GLN A 148 -6.48 -16.68 -11.02
N PRO A 149 -5.45 -17.33 -10.44
CA PRO A 149 -4.09 -16.81 -10.47
C PRO A 149 -3.64 -16.51 -11.90
N ASP A 150 -2.84 -15.44 -12.08
CA ASP A 150 -2.28 -15.09 -13.40
C ASP A 150 -1.52 -16.31 -13.96
N PRO A 151 -1.94 -16.87 -15.11
CA PRO A 151 -1.27 -18.01 -15.73
C PRO A 151 0.18 -17.73 -16.10
N TYR A 152 0.52 -16.45 -16.32
CA TYR A 152 1.83 -16.01 -16.74
C TYR A 152 2.57 -15.35 -15.58
N ILE A 153 3.65 -15.98 -15.11
CA ILE A 153 4.52 -15.45 -14.04
C ILE A 153 5.09 -14.05 -14.41
N TRP A 154 5.22 -13.76 -15.70
CA TRP A 154 5.71 -12.48 -16.24
C TRP A 154 4.62 -11.40 -16.42
N GLY A 155 3.36 -11.70 -16.12
CA GLY A 155 2.25 -10.76 -16.18
C GLY A 155 2.20 -9.84 -14.96
N LEU A 156 1.12 -9.94 -14.18
CA LEU A 156 0.88 -9.07 -13.03
C LEU A 156 1.96 -9.13 -11.94
N PRO A 157 2.50 -10.30 -11.52
CA PRO A 157 3.47 -10.36 -10.43
C PRO A 157 4.76 -9.61 -10.72
N LEU A 158 5.28 -9.73 -11.94
CA LEU A 158 6.52 -9.08 -12.36
C LEU A 158 6.34 -7.56 -12.51
N ILE A 159 5.21 -7.12 -13.07
CA ILE A 159 4.85 -5.70 -13.14
C ILE A 159 4.70 -5.12 -11.73
N ALA A 160 4.04 -5.83 -10.80
CA ALA A 160 3.90 -5.42 -9.42
C ALA A 160 5.27 -5.32 -8.71
N ALA A 161 6.16 -6.28 -8.94
CA ALA A 161 7.51 -6.26 -8.38
C ALA A 161 8.33 -5.08 -8.92
N LEU A 162 8.30 -4.86 -10.24
CA LEU A 162 9.02 -3.76 -10.90
C LEU A 162 8.49 -2.40 -10.48
N THR A 163 7.17 -2.22 -10.41
CA THR A 163 6.56 -0.98 -9.93
C THR A 163 6.87 -0.71 -8.46
N THR A 164 6.87 -1.75 -7.60
CA THR A 164 7.27 -1.63 -6.19
C THR A 164 8.74 -1.25 -6.07
N PHE A 165 9.62 -1.84 -6.89
CA PHE A 165 11.03 -1.51 -6.93
C PHE A 165 11.28 -0.06 -7.35
N LEU A 166 10.60 0.41 -8.40
CA LEU A 166 10.65 1.80 -8.84
C LEU A 166 10.12 2.75 -7.77
N GLN A 167 8.99 2.42 -7.13
CA GLN A 167 8.43 3.20 -6.03
C GLN A 167 9.42 3.28 -4.85
N SER A 168 10.06 2.17 -4.48
CA SER A 168 11.08 2.12 -3.45
C SER A 168 12.27 3.02 -3.79
N LYS A 169 12.74 3.00 -5.05
CA LYS A 169 13.81 3.89 -5.51
C LYS A 169 13.41 5.35 -5.44
N VAL A 170 12.21 5.72 -5.89
CA VAL A 170 11.74 7.12 -5.81
C VAL A 170 11.67 7.59 -4.36
N MET A 171 11.24 6.73 -3.44
CA MET A 171 11.25 7.06 -2.01
C MET A 171 12.67 7.19 -1.44
N SER A 172 13.61 6.32 -1.85
CA SER A 172 15.01 6.37 -1.40
C SER A 172 15.79 7.55 -1.98
N LEU A 173 15.50 7.97 -3.22
CA LEU A 173 16.14 9.12 -3.86
C LEU A 173 15.87 10.44 -3.09
N ASN A 174 14.70 10.56 -2.47
CA ASN A 174 14.39 11.69 -1.59
C ASN A 174 15.16 11.66 -0.25
N VAL A 175 15.80 10.54 0.08
CA VAL A 175 16.60 10.34 1.31
C VAL A 175 18.09 10.59 1.05
N GLU A 176 18.57 10.23 -0.14
CA GLU A 176 19.97 10.34 -0.58
C GLU A 176 20.43 11.78 -0.85
N SER A 177 19.51 12.72 -1.14
CA SER A 177 19.85 14.14 -1.30
C SER A 177 20.35 14.82 -0.02
N ASN A 178 20.41 14.10 1.11
CA ASN A 178 20.96 14.57 2.36
C ASN A 178 22.35 13.91 2.58
N PRO A 179 23.47 14.65 2.53
CA PRO A 179 24.83 14.08 2.52
C PRO A 179 25.18 13.22 3.76
N GLN A 180 24.42 13.33 4.86
CA GLN A 180 24.58 12.47 6.04
C GLN A 180 24.11 11.02 5.82
N THR A 181 23.11 10.77 4.96
CA THR A 181 22.53 9.43 4.80
C THR A 181 23.47 8.50 4.03
N GLU A 182 24.17 9.00 3.01
CA GLU A 182 25.20 8.26 2.26
C GLU A 182 26.30 7.73 3.18
N SER A 183 26.76 8.53 4.16
CA SER A 183 27.82 8.12 5.08
C SER A 183 27.41 6.93 5.97
N THR A 184 26.12 6.80 6.25
CA THR A 184 25.56 5.70 7.05
C THR A 184 25.45 4.43 6.21
N GLN A 185 25.05 4.58 4.95
CA GLN A 185 24.88 3.51 3.98
C GLN A 185 26.23 2.91 3.54
N ARG A 186 27.30 3.70 3.58
CA ARG A 186 28.69 3.25 3.35
C ARG A 186 29.36 2.61 4.59
N MET A 187 28.77 2.76 5.78
CA MET A 187 29.26 2.16 7.02
C MET A 187 28.55 0.83 7.37
N MET A 188 27.54 0.43 6.59
CA MET A 188 26.82 -0.86 6.71
C MET A 188 27.37 -1.90 5.74
#